data_AF-A0A3B7D8L2-F1
#
_entry.id   AF-A0A3B7D8L2-F1
#
_cell.length_a   1.000
_cell.length_b   1.000
_cell.length_c   1.000
_cell.angle_alpha   90.00
_cell.angle_beta   90.00
_cell.angle_gamma   90.00
#
_symmetry.space_group_name_H-M   'P 1'
#
loop_
_entity.id
_entity.type
_entity.pdbx_description
1 polymer ?
#
loop_
_entity_poly.entity_id
_entity_poly.type
_entity_poly.pdbx_seq_one_letter_code
_entity_poly.pdbx_strand_id
1 'polypeptide(L)'
;MSTEVGILAATALLAVVAISAAVIAVRAARRLSVAVPPAPEPLPAPPRLSTEIAHVASQPEVADRELEPRIVEGRLIVPPSELQVVNTALGRPGVRLSVLAHGLAHALRAESRDRVMALMRREYRSRRRERLQAGRRAVRAAQPTEPADRWLSS
;
A
#
# COMPACT_ATOMS: atom_id res chain seq x y z
N MET A 1 18.84 -8.73 35.66
CA MET A 1 19.05 -8.30 34.26
C MET A 1 18.09 -8.99 33.28
N SER A 2 18.00 -10.32 33.20
CA SER A 2 17.13 -10.99 32.20
C SER A 2 15.62 -10.79 32.42
N THR A 3 15.17 -10.70 33.67
CA THR A 3 13.75 -10.53 34.03
C THR A 3 13.24 -9.11 33.78
N GLU A 4 14.03 -8.08 34.11
CA GLU A 4 13.71 -6.68 33.83
C GLU A 4 13.62 -6.41 32.32
N VAL A 5 14.53 -6.98 31.53
CA VAL A 5 14.48 -6.93 30.07
C VAL A 5 13.23 -7.64 29.54
N GLY A 6 12.86 -8.79 30.12
CA GLY A 6 11.62 -9.49 29.79
C GLY A 6 10.36 -8.68 30.08
N ILE A 7 10.30 -8.00 31.23
CA ILE A 7 9.16 -7.14 31.62
C ILE A 7 9.09 -5.91 30.70
N LEU A 8 10.23 -5.27 30.39
CA LEU A 8 10.28 -4.15 29.46
C LEU A 8 9.83 -4.55 28.05
N ALA A 9 10.27 -5.72 27.56
CA ALA A 9 9.84 -6.23 26.26
C ALA A 9 8.33 -6.52 26.23
N ALA A 10 7.81 -7.15 27.29
CA ALA A 10 6.38 -7.47 27.39
C ALA A 10 5.51 -6.20 27.46
N THR A 11 5.91 -5.21 28.26
CA THR A 11 5.19 -3.93 28.37
C THR A 11 5.26 -3.12 27.08
N ALA A 12 6.40 -3.08 26.40
CA ALA A 12 6.53 -2.45 25.08
C ALA A 12 5.60 -3.11 24.05
N LEU A 13 5.54 -4.45 24.02
CA LEU A 13 4.67 -5.18 23.11
C LEU A 13 3.18 -4.91 23.41
N LEU A 14 2.79 -4.91 24.70
CA LEU A 14 1.45 -4.53 25.14
C LEU A 14 1.08 -3.10 24.73
N ALA A 15 2.01 -2.15 24.87
CA ALA A 15 1.79 -0.76 24.47
C ALA A 15 1.55 -0.65 22.95
N VAL A 16 2.34 -1.35 22.13
CA VAL A 16 2.13 -1.38 20.67
C VAL A 16 0.76 -1.96 20.31
N VAL A 17 0.36 -3.05 20.97
CA VAL A 17 -0.96 -3.67 20.77
C VAL A 17 -2.08 -2.70 21.16
N ALA A 18 -1.99 -2.05 22.31
CA ALA A 18 -2.97 -1.07 22.77
C ALA A 18 -3.09 0.13 21.82
N ILE A 19 -1.97 0.70 21.37
CA ILE A 19 -1.95 1.82 20.42
C ILE A 19 -2.58 1.40 19.10
N SER A 20 -2.22 0.23 18.56
CA SER A 20 -2.77 -0.26 17.30
C SER A 20 -4.29 -0.51 17.38
N ALA A 21 -4.78 -1.09 18.47
CA ALA A 21 -6.20 -1.28 18.72
C ALA A 21 -6.94 0.07 18.79
N ALA A 22 -6.39 1.05 19.50
CA ALA A 22 -6.98 2.39 19.59
C ALA A 22 -7.08 3.07 18.22
N VAL A 23 -6.03 2.99 17.39
CA VAL A 23 -6.03 3.55 16.03
C VAL A 23 -7.09 2.88 15.15
N ILE A 24 -7.23 1.55 15.25
CA ILE A 24 -8.25 0.78 14.51
C ILE A 24 -9.66 1.22 14.95
N ALA A 25 -9.90 1.33 16.25
CA ALA A 25 -11.19 1.75 16.80
C ALA A 25 -11.57 3.17 16.34
N VAL A 26 -10.64 4.13 16.42
CA VAL A 26 -10.86 5.51 15.94
C VAL A 26 -11.14 5.52 14.43
N ARG A 27 -10.43 4.71 13.65
CA ARG A 27 -10.69 4.60 12.21
C ARG A 27 -12.06 3.99 11.92
N ALA A 28 -12.47 2.98 12.67
CA ALA A 28 -13.79 2.36 12.53
C ALA A 28 -14.90 3.37 12.86
N ALA A 29 -14.76 4.11 13.96
CA ALA A 29 -15.70 5.17 14.35
C ALA A 29 -15.80 6.26 13.27
N ARG A 30 -14.66 6.74 12.74
CA ARG A 30 -14.65 7.74 11.65
C ARG A 30 -15.35 7.24 10.39
N ARG A 31 -15.26 5.95 10.05
CA ARG A 31 -15.95 5.38 8.89
C ARG A 31 -17.47 5.39 9.07
N LEU A 32 -17.95 5.15 10.29
CA LEU A 32 -19.38 5.18 10.60
C LEU A 32 -19.92 6.62 10.61
N SER A 33 -19.15 7.58 11.11
CA SER A 33 -19.57 8.99 11.15
C SER A 33 -19.66 9.66 9.76
N VAL A 34 -18.94 9.14 8.75
CA VAL A 34 -18.97 9.68 7.38
C VAL A 34 -20.20 9.16 6.59
N ALA A 35 -20.91 8.14 7.09
CA ALA A 35 -22.15 7.67 6.49
C ALA A 35 -23.35 8.54 6.92
N VAL A 36 -23.35 9.81 6.53
CA VAL A 36 -24.53 10.68 6.61
C VAL A 36 -25.34 10.51 5.31
N PRO A 37 -26.66 10.21 5.36
CA PRO A 37 -27.46 9.95 4.17
C PRO A 37 -27.67 11.21 3.32
N PRO A 38 -27.84 11.10 1.99
CA PRO A 38 -28.11 12.24 1.12
C PRO A 38 -29.54 12.75 1.37
N ALA A 39 -29.68 13.97 1.88
CA ALA A 39 -30.94 14.69 1.94
C ALA A 39 -31.09 15.62 0.72
N PRO A 40 -32.33 15.84 0.22
CA PRO A 40 -32.59 16.39 -1.10
C PRO A 40 -32.47 17.93 -1.16
N GLU A 41 -31.90 18.44 -2.26
CA GLU A 41 -32.04 19.84 -2.70
C GLU A 41 -33.53 20.20 -2.95
N PRO A 42 -33.98 21.50 -2.91
CA PRO A 42 -33.25 22.70 -3.40
C PRO A 42 -33.49 24.06 -2.66
N LEU A 43 -32.83 25.13 -3.20
CA LEU A 43 -33.09 26.60 -3.13
C LEU A 43 -32.34 27.47 -2.07
N PRO A 44 -32.05 28.77 -2.34
CA PRO A 44 -30.68 29.30 -2.44
C PRO A 44 -30.28 30.38 -1.40
N ALA A 45 -28.95 30.51 -1.21
CA ALA A 45 -28.18 31.59 -0.55
C ALA A 45 -28.32 31.72 1.00
N PRO A 46 -27.25 32.03 1.77
CA PRO A 46 -26.27 33.12 1.57
C PRO A 46 -24.81 32.64 1.43
N PRO A 47 -23.86 33.51 1.03
CA PRO A 47 -22.45 33.15 0.89
C PRO A 47 -21.88 32.77 2.25
N ARG A 48 -21.75 31.47 2.47
CA ARG A 48 -20.99 30.95 3.60
C ARG A 48 -19.54 31.26 3.28
N LEU A 49 -18.94 32.12 4.09
CA LEU A 49 -17.50 32.23 4.23
C LEU A 49 -17.00 30.84 4.60
N SER A 50 -16.64 30.07 3.57
CA SER A 50 -15.85 28.88 3.71
C SER A 50 -14.54 29.34 4.31
N THR A 51 -14.40 29.18 5.62
CA THR A 51 -13.10 28.88 6.21
C THR A 51 -12.72 27.49 5.69
N GLU A 52 -12.49 27.43 4.39
CA GLU A 52 -11.68 26.43 3.75
C GLU A 52 -10.36 26.59 4.49
N ILE A 53 -10.10 25.66 5.42
CA ILE A 53 -8.73 25.32 5.74
C ILE A 53 -8.23 24.80 4.41
N ALA A 54 -7.81 25.73 3.56
CA ALA A 54 -6.95 25.51 2.45
C ALA A 54 -5.77 24.84 3.12
N HIS A 55 -5.77 23.51 3.09
CA HIS A 55 -4.54 22.79 3.09
C HIS A 55 -3.91 23.25 1.79
N VAL A 56 -3.25 24.40 1.87
CA VAL A 56 -2.21 24.85 0.98
C VAL A 56 -1.14 23.79 1.16
N ALA A 57 -1.39 22.61 0.58
CA ALA A 57 -0.38 21.92 -0.14
C ALA A 57 0.01 22.91 -1.24
N SER A 58 0.83 23.89 -0.86
CA SER A 58 1.94 24.29 -1.70
C SER A 58 2.67 22.99 -1.96
N GLN A 59 2.21 22.23 -2.96
CA GLN A 59 3.13 21.52 -3.80
C GLN A 59 4.02 22.66 -4.29
N PRO A 60 5.29 22.74 -3.87
CA PRO A 60 6.20 23.49 -4.71
C PRO A 60 6.04 22.80 -6.06
N GLU A 61 5.50 23.53 -7.02
CA GLU A 61 5.76 23.28 -8.42
C GLU A 61 7.29 23.32 -8.49
N VAL A 62 7.91 22.17 -8.28
CA VAL A 62 9.34 21.96 -8.48
C VAL A 62 9.47 22.04 -9.98
N ALA A 63 9.52 23.27 -10.47
CA ALA A 63 10.08 23.54 -11.76
C ALA A 63 11.47 22.91 -11.70
N ASP A 64 11.67 21.86 -12.49
CA ASP A 64 12.98 21.30 -12.82
C ASP A 64 13.77 22.42 -13.53
N ARG A 65 14.20 23.40 -12.75
CA ARG A 65 15.13 24.43 -13.19
C ARG A 65 16.49 23.83 -12.90
N GLU A 66 17.17 23.39 -13.95
CA GLU A 66 18.61 23.19 -13.91
C GLU A 66 19.22 24.49 -13.38
N LEU A 67 19.57 24.52 -12.09
CA LEU A 67 20.15 25.69 -11.46
C LEU A 67 21.58 25.82 -11.97
N GLU A 68 21.83 26.80 -12.82
CA GLU A 68 23.20 27.10 -13.24
C GLU A 68 24.05 27.54 -12.03
N PRO A 69 25.32 27.10 -11.93
CA PRO A 69 26.19 27.45 -10.83
C PRO A 69 26.40 28.97 -10.79
N ARG A 70 26.04 29.59 -9.65
CA ARG A 70 26.08 31.04 -9.48
C ARG A 70 27.20 31.45 -8.54
N ILE A 71 27.94 32.49 -8.93
CA ILE A 71 28.92 33.14 -8.06
C ILE A 71 28.19 34.25 -7.30
N VAL A 72 28.17 34.17 -5.97
CA VAL A 72 27.62 35.19 -5.08
C VAL A 72 28.74 35.59 -4.13
N GLU A 73 29.04 36.88 -4.03
CA GLU A 73 30.07 37.42 -3.11
C GLU A 73 31.46 36.77 -3.26
N GLY A 74 31.88 36.46 -4.49
CA GLY A 74 33.17 35.83 -4.77
C GLY A 74 33.25 34.34 -4.37
N ARG A 75 32.12 33.72 -3.99
CA ARG A 75 32.02 32.28 -3.69
C ARG A 75 31.17 31.58 -4.74
N LEU A 76 31.67 30.46 -5.25
CA LEU A 76 30.95 29.60 -6.20
C LEU A 76 29.93 28.75 -5.43
N ILE A 77 28.64 29.00 -5.64
CA ILE A 77 27.56 28.18 -5.10
C ILE A 77 27.18 27.16 -6.18
N VAL A 78 27.56 25.91 -5.95
CA VAL A 78 27.17 24.78 -6.79
C VAL A 78 25.88 24.18 -6.22
N PRO A 79 24.83 23.97 -7.01
CA PRO A 79 23.62 23.30 -6.54
C PRO A 79 23.95 21.86 -6.08
N PRO A 80 23.36 21.39 -4.97
CA PRO A 80 23.57 20.02 -4.52
C PRO A 80 22.98 19.05 -5.54
N SER A 81 23.66 17.91 -5.75
CA SER A 81 23.13 16.86 -6.62
C SER A 81 21.86 16.23 -6.03
N GLU A 82 21.01 15.65 -6.88
CA GLU A 82 19.78 14.97 -6.43
C GLU A 82 20.08 13.92 -5.35
N LEU A 83 21.15 13.14 -5.54
CA LEU A 83 21.59 12.14 -4.57
C LEU A 83 21.97 12.77 -3.21
N GLN A 84 22.59 13.95 -3.21
CA GLN A 84 22.92 14.66 -1.97
C GLN A 84 21.66 15.18 -1.28
N VAL A 85 20.71 15.72 -2.04
CA VAL A 85 19.43 16.19 -1.49
C VAL A 85 18.64 15.02 -0.90
N VAL A 86 18.54 13.91 -1.63
CA VAL A 86 17.83 12.70 -1.17
C VAL A 86 18.50 12.11 0.06
N ASN A 87 19.82 11.97 0.08
CA ASN A 87 20.52 11.41 1.23
C ASN A 87 20.39 12.31 2.48
N THR A 88 20.44 13.64 2.29
CA THR A 88 20.25 14.61 3.37
C THR A 88 18.81 14.59 3.89
N ALA A 89 17.82 14.54 2.99
CA ALA A 89 16.41 14.50 3.33
C ALA A 89 16.05 13.18 4.06
N LEU A 90 16.53 12.05 3.55
CA LEU A 90 16.34 10.73 4.16
C LEU A 90 17.19 10.54 5.41
N GLY A 91 18.19 11.39 5.69
CA GLY A 91 18.92 11.39 6.96
C GLY A 91 18.03 11.79 8.14
N ARG A 92 16.92 12.49 7.89
CA ARG A 92 15.99 12.92 8.93
C ARG A 92 14.99 11.80 9.26
N PRO A 93 14.89 11.34 10.52
CA PRO A 93 13.99 10.23 10.87
C PRO A 93 12.52 10.57 10.62
N GLY A 94 12.11 11.83 10.82
CA GLY A 94 10.74 12.27 10.52
C GLY A 94 10.35 12.15 9.05
N VAL A 95 11.28 12.42 8.13
CA VAL A 95 11.04 12.30 6.68
C VAL A 95 10.93 10.83 6.28
N ARG A 96 11.75 9.95 6.84
CA ARG A 96 11.61 8.50 6.63
C ARG A 96 10.24 7.99 7.07
N LEU A 97 9.80 8.40 8.25
CA LEU A 97 8.50 7.99 8.79
C LEU A 97 7.34 8.52 7.96
N SER A 98 7.40 9.76 7.46
CA SER A 98 6.34 10.31 6.61
C SER A 98 6.26 9.59 5.26
N VAL A 99 7.39 9.29 4.63
CA VAL A 99 7.46 8.51 3.38
C VAL A 99 6.89 7.10 3.61
N LEU A 100 7.27 6.43 4.70
CA LEU A 100 6.74 5.10 5.04
C LEU A 100 5.23 5.16 5.32
N ALA A 101 4.77 6.12 6.11
CA ALA A 101 3.35 6.29 6.42
C ALA A 101 2.53 6.58 5.17
N HIS A 102 3.05 7.42 4.27
CA HIS A 102 2.41 7.73 2.99
C HIS A 102 2.37 6.50 2.08
N GLY A 103 3.47 5.75 1.98
CA GLY A 103 3.53 4.50 1.24
C GLY A 103 2.56 3.45 1.78
N LEU A 104 2.46 3.31 3.10
CA LEU A 104 1.48 2.44 3.76
C LEU A 104 0.05 2.89 3.51
N ALA A 105 -0.23 4.20 3.60
CA ALA A 105 -1.56 4.74 3.31
C ALA A 105 -1.96 4.48 1.85
N HIS A 106 -1.02 4.61 0.92
CA HIS A 106 -1.22 4.31 -0.50
C HIS A 106 -1.41 2.80 -0.73
N ALA A 107 -0.60 1.96 -0.11
CA ALA A 107 -0.70 0.50 -0.21
C ALA A 107 -2.03 -0.03 0.37
N LEU A 108 -2.56 0.63 1.40
CA LEU A 108 -3.85 0.31 2.03
C LEU A 108 -5.05 0.96 1.33
N ARG A 109 -4.85 1.70 0.23
CA ARG A 109 -5.94 2.27 -0.56
C ARG A 109 -6.81 1.14 -1.12
N ALA A 110 -8.12 1.39 -1.25
CA ALA A 110 -9.05 0.37 -1.72
C ALA A 110 -8.69 -0.16 -3.12
N GLU A 111 -8.19 0.74 -3.98
CA GLU A 111 -7.82 0.44 -5.36
C GLU A 111 -6.63 -0.53 -5.49
N SER A 112 -5.58 -0.37 -4.68
CA SER A 112 -4.44 -1.30 -4.65
C SER A 112 -4.88 -2.68 -4.13
N ARG A 113 -5.76 -2.71 -3.12
CA ARG A 113 -6.34 -3.95 -2.59
C ARG A 113 -7.13 -4.69 -3.66
N ASP A 114 -7.97 -4.00 -4.43
CA ASP A 114 -8.77 -4.64 -5.49
C ASP A 114 -7.89 -5.20 -6.60
N ARG A 115 -6.82 -4.49 -6.96
CA ARG A 115 -5.84 -4.97 -7.95
C ARG A 115 -5.10 -6.22 -7.49
N VAL A 116 -4.62 -6.24 -6.25
CA VAL A 116 -3.97 -7.41 -5.66
C VAL A 116 -4.97 -8.59 -5.56
N MET A 117 -6.20 -8.33 -5.14
CA MET A 117 -7.25 -9.35 -5.08
C MET A 117 -7.60 -9.91 -6.47
N ALA A 118 -7.64 -9.06 -7.50
CA ALA A 118 -7.86 -9.48 -8.88
C ALA A 118 -6.72 -10.39 -9.39
N LEU A 119 -5.47 -10.01 -9.12
CA LEU A 119 -4.29 -10.82 -9.44
C LEU A 119 -4.32 -12.17 -8.71
N MET A 120 -4.60 -12.17 -7.40
CA MET A 120 -4.72 -13.39 -6.60
C MET A 120 -5.84 -14.31 -7.08
N ARG A 121 -7.01 -13.76 -7.44
CA ARG A 121 -8.12 -14.55 -8.00
C ARG A 121 -7.75 -15.17 -9.34
N ARG A 122 -7.02 -14.45 -10.20
CA ARG A 122 -6.52 -14.98 -11.48
C ARG A 122 -5.55 -16.14 -11.24
N GLU A 123 -4.58 -15.96 -10.36
CA GLU A 123 -3.59 -16.97 -9.99
C GLU A 123 -4.25 -18.23 -9.41
N TYR A 124 -5.18 -18.06 -8.47
CA TYR A 124 -5.93 -19.17 -7.88
C TYR A 124 -6.69 -19.97 -8.95
N ARG A 125 -7.34 -19.27 -9.89
CA ARG A 125 -8.05 -19.92 -11.01
C ARG A 125 -7.08 -20.66 -11.95
N SER A 126 -5.89 -20.10 -12.21
CA SER A 126 -4.85 -20.77 -13.01
C SER A 126 -4.43 -22.09 -12.36
N ARG A 127 -4.01 -22.03 -11.10
CA ARG A 127 -3.57 -23.21 -10.34
C ARG A 127 -4.67 -24.26 -10.22
N ARG A 128 -5.94 -23.83 -10.05
CA ARG A 128 -7.08 -24.75 -10.04
C ARG A 128 -7.22 -25.49 -11.38
N ARG A 129 -7.08 -24.79 -12.51
CA ARG A 129 -7.12 -25.41 -13.85
C ARG A 129 -5.96 -26.36 -14.06
N GLU A 130 -4.75 -25.98 -13.65
CA GLU A 130 -3.55 -26.83 -13.73
C GLU A 130 -3.74 -28.13 -12.95
N ARG A 131 -4.28 -28.07 -11.72
CA ARG A 131 -4.59 -29.27 -10.93
C ARG A 131 -5.62 -30.17 -11.59
N LEU A 132 -6.68 -29.58 -12.16
CA LEU A 132 -7.70 -30.34 -12.88
C LEU A 132 -7.13 -31.00 -14.15
N GLN A 133 -6.27 -30.29 -14.89
CA GLN A 133 -5.60 -30.85 -16.07
C GLN A 133 -4.61 -31.94 -15.68
N ALA A 134 -3.82 -31.75 -14.63
CA ALA A 134 -2.92 -32.75 -14.08
C ALA A 134 -3.69 -34.01 -13.66
N GLY A 135 -4.82 -33.85 -12.96
CA GLY A 135 -5.70 -34.97 -12.60
C GLY A 135 -6.25 -35.71 -13.82
N ARG A 136 -6.71 -34.98 -14.85
CA ARG A 136 -7.18 -35.58 -16.11
C ARG A 136 -6.07 -36.31 -16.87
N ARG A 137 -4.82 -35.82 -16.81
CA ARG A 137 -3.65 -36.50 -17.39
C ARG A 137 -3.29 -37.75 -16.59
N ALA A 138 -3.32 -37.68 -15.26
CA ALA A 138 -3.07 -38.81 -14.39
C ALA A 138 -4.10 -39.94 -14.58
N VAL A 139 -5.40 -39.61 -14.70
CA VAL A 139 -6.45 -40.59 -14.97
C VAL A 139 -6.24 -41.28 -16.32
N ARG A 140 -5.92 -40.50 -17.38
CA ARG A 140 -5.61 -41.07 -18.69
C ARG A 140 -4.36 -41.95 -18.68
N ALA A 141 -3.34 -41.56 -17.93
CA ALA A 141 -2.11 -42.35 -17.78
C ALA A 141 -2.32 -43.61 -16.93
N ALA A 142 -3.26 -43.58 -15.97
CA ALA A 142 -3.60 -44.70 -15.10
C ALA A 142 -4.59 -45.69 -15.75
N GLN A 143 -5.20 -45.33 -16.89
CA GLN A 143 -6.11 -46.21 -17.60
C GLN A 143 -5.28 -47.22 -18.40
N PRO A 144 -5.31 -48.52 -18.04
CA PRO A 144 -4.56 -49.53 -18.77
C PRO A 144 -5.09 -49.60 -20.20
N THR A 145 -4.23 -49.32 -21.17
CA THR A 145 -4.51 -49.63 -22.58
C THR A 145 -4.69 -51.15 -22.66
N GLU A 146 -5.89 -51.63 -22.98
CA GLU A 146 -6.07 -53.05 -23.26
C GLU A 146 -5.07 -53.46 -24.36
N PRO A 147 -4.32 -54.56 -24.16
CA PRO A 147 -3.38 -55.02 -25.17
C PRO A 147 -4.14 -55.37 -26.44
N ALA A 148 -3.71 -54.77 -27.56
CA ALA A 148 -4.29 -54.95 -28.89
C ALA A 148 -4.28 -56.41 -29.38
N ASP A 149 -3.58 -57.30 -28.67
CA ASP A 149 -3.43 -58.72 -28.98
C ASP A 149 -4.71 -59.55 -28.78
N ARG A 150 -5.77 -58.98 -28.17
CA ARG A 150 -7.03 -59.70 -27.94
C ARG A 150 -7.86 -59.95 -29.21
N TRP A 151 -7.53 -59.27 -30.31
CA TRP A 151 -8.25 -59.39 -31.60
C TRP A 151 -7.57 -60.34 -32.60
N LEU A 152 -6.39 -60.88 -32.28
CA LEU A 152 -5.63 -61.80 -33.13
C LEU A 152 -5.79 -63.28 -32.74
N SER A 153 -6.61 -63.59 -31.71
CA SER A 153 -6.76 -64.94 -31.16
C SER A 153 -8.14 -65.59 -31.35
N SER A 154 -8.96 -65.09 -32.30
CA SER A 154 -10.24 -65.72 -32.69
C SER A 154 -10.19 -66.37 -34.06
#